data_AF-A0A3E4VV64-F1
#
_entry.id   AF-A0A3E4VV64-F1
#
_cell.length_a   1.000
_cell.length_b   1.000
_cell.length_c   1.000
_cell.angle_alpha   90.00
_cell.angle_beta   90.00
_cell.angle_gamma   90.00
#
_symmetry.space_group_name_H-M   'P 1'
#
loop_
_entity.id
_entity.type
_entity.pdbx_description
1 polymer ?
#
loop_
_entity_poly.entity_id
_entity_poly.type
_entity_poly.pdbx_seq_one_letter_code
_entity_poly.pdbx_strand_id
1 'polypeptide(L)'
;MPIINKIPWMDIAIGELGVQEVRGKKHNERIIEYHSVTNSNFDKDEIPWCSSFVNWCLYQVGIVGTNNALAYSWLHYGIELNKPAYGAIAIMNYSHVGFVAGINDDHRIILLGGNQGDAVTLSPNSSKLVKSYRYPIGFTPDYNLPKYHLKGRSLDVSSTR
;
A
#
# COMPACT_ATOMS: atom_id res chain seq x y z
N MET A 1 -12.73 10.27 25.07
CA MET A 1 -13.00 9.04 24.29
C MET A 1 -11.69 8.62 23.64
N PRO A 2 -11.27 7.35 23.75
CA PRO A 2 -10.05 6.92 23.08
C PRO A 2 -10.28 7.02 21.56
N ILE A 3 -9.27 7.49 20.84
CA ILE A 3 -9.30 7.56 19.38
C ILE A 3 -9.37 6.11 18.89
N ILE A 4 -10.57 5.64 18.53
CA ILE A 4 -10.73 4.41 17.75
C ILE A 4 -9.92 4.67 16.48
N ASN A 5 -8.84 3.92 16.28
CA ASN A 5 -8.04 4.09 15.08
C ASN A 5 -8.91 3.72 13.88
N LYS A 6 -9.35 4.72 13.11
CA LYS A 6 -10.40 4.57 12.10
C LYS A 6 -9.96 3.75 10.89
N ILE A 7 -8.66 3.45 10.78
CA ILE A 7 -8.01 2.95 9.56
C ILE A 7 -6.91 1.92 9.95
N PRO A 8 -7.27 0.79 10.59
CA PRO A 8 -6.32 -0.10 11.27
C PRO A 8 -5.31 -0.78 10.32
N TRP A 9 -5.65 -0.96 9.04
CA TRP A 9 -4.71 -1.52 8.06
C TRP A 9 -3.50 -0.61 7.78
N MET A 10 -3.62 0.69 8.07
CA MET A 10 -2.49 1.62 7.93
C MET A 10 -1.46 1.42 9.04
N ASP A 11 -1.86 1.05 10.26
CA ASP A 11 -0.91 0.71 11.33
C ASP A 11 -0.08 -0.51 10.95
N ILE A 12 -0.75 -1.54 10.40
CA ILE A 12 -0.10 -2.74 9.88
C ILE A 12 0.89 -2.36 8.78
N ALA A 13 0.44 -1.62 7.77
CA ALA A 13 1.29 -1.22 6.65
C ALA A 13 2.51 -0.39 7.09
N ILE A 14 2.34 0.50 8.08
CA ILE A 14 3.43 1.31 8.63
C ILE A 14 4.44 0.44 9.37
N GLY A 15 3.97 -0.59 10.09
CA GLY A 15 4.84 -1.55 10.79
C GLY A 15 5.76 -2.34 9.87
N GLU A 16 5.38 -2.50 8.60
CA GLU A 16 6.18 -3.22 7.59
C GLU A 16 7.19 -2.35 6.84
N LEU A 17 7.28 -1.04 7.14
CA LEU A 17 8.24 -0.14 6.52
C LEU A 17 9.68 -0.67 6.67
N GLY A 18 10.41 -0.71 5.56
CA GLY A 18 11.79 -1.19 5.53
C GLY A 18 11.95 -2.69 5.24
N VAL A 19 10.87 -3.49 5.23
CA VAL A 19 10.92 -4.88 4.74
C VAL A 19 11.41 -4.89 3.29
N GLN A 20 12.43 -5.70 3.00
CA GLN A 20 13.15 -5.73 1.73
C GLN A 20 13.33 -7.16 1.21
N GLU A 21 13.41 -7.32 -0.10
CA GLU A 21 13.87 -8.58 -0.70
C GLU A 21 15.31 -8.88 -0.27
N VAL A 22 15.61 -10.17 -0.12
CA VAL A 22 16.97 -10.63 0.15
C VAL A 22 17.56 -11.14 -1.16
N ARG A 23 18.71 -10.59 -1.56
CA ARG A 23 19.40 -11.05 -2.77
C ARG A 23 19.94 -12.47 -2.58
N GLY A 24 19.67 -13.36 -3.52
CA GLY A 24 20.26 -14.70 -3.58
C GLY A 24 19.20 -15.81 -3.68
N LYS A 25 19.55 -17.02 -3.22
CA LYS A 25 18.64 -18.18 -3.24
C LYS A 25 17.65 -18.23 -2.07
N LYS A 26 17.65 -17.21 -1.21
CA LYS A 26 16.83 -17.16 0.00
C LYS A 26 15.81 -16.04 -0.17
N HIS A 27 14.54 -16.40 -0.04
CA HIS A 27 13.42 -15.48 -0.03
C HIS A 27 13.26 -14.84 1.35
N ASN A 28 12.75 -13.61 1.40
CA ASN A 28 12.32 -13.02 2.67
C ASN A 28 11.00 -13.70 3.10
N GLU A 29 11.00 -14.35 4.27
CA GLU A 29 9.83 -15.06 4.81
C GLU A 29 8.59 -14.16 4.94
N ARG A 30 8.78 -12.86 5.22
CA ARG A 30 7.67 -11.90 5.28
C ARG A 30 7.06 -11.62 3.90
N ILE A 31 7.87 -11.60 2.84
CA ILE A 31 7.34 -11.43 1.47
C ILE A 31 6.59 -12.69 1.03
N ILE A 32 7.07 -13.88 1.41
CA ILE A 32 6.33 -15.13 1.23
C ILE A 32 4.96 -15.04 1.94
N GLU A 33 4.94 -14.54 3.17
CA GLU A 33 3.71 -14.35 3.94
C GLU A 33 2.73 -13.39 3.23
N TYR A 34 3.22 -12.33 2.59
CA TYR A 34 2.35 -11.46 1.79
C TYR A 34 1.64 -12.22 0.67
N HIS A 35 2.35 -13.14 0.00
CA HIS A 35 1.75 -13.92 -1.08
C HIS A 35 0.72 -14.93 -0.60
N SER A 36 0.82 -15.42 0.64
CA SER A 36 -0.04 -16.51 1.15
C SER A 36 -1.52 -16.13 1.25
N VAL A 37 -1.85 -14.83 1.25
CA VAL A 37 -3.24 -14.32 1.26
C VAL A 37 -3.79 -14.03 -0.14
N THR A 38 -3.06 -14.42 -1.19
CA THR A 38 -3.50 -14.26 -2.58
C THR A 38 -3.60 -15.61 -3.26
N ASN A 39 -4.35 -15.68 -4.37
CA ASN A 39 -4.49 -16.84 -5.24
C ASN A 39 -3.21 -17.20 -6.04
N SER A 40 -2.06 -16.75 -5.57
CA SER A 40 -0.76 -16.90 -6.23
C SER A 40 -0.02 -18.11 -5.67
N ASN A 41 -0.12 -19.23 -6.36
CA ASN A 41 0.65 -20.45 -6.08
C ASN A 41 2.08 -20.33 -6.63
N PHE A 42 2.93 -19.44 -6.10
CA PHE A 42 4.22 -19.20 -6.75
C PHE A 42 5.46 -19.29 -5.85
N ASP A 43 6.36 -20.18 -6.28
CA ASP A 43 7.72 -20.45 -5.78
C ASP A 43 8.81 -19.55 -6.42
N LYS A 44 8.51 -18.30 -6.80
CA LYS A 44 9.49 -17.43 -7.52
C LYS A 44 9.52 -15.98 -7.05
N ASP A 45 10.74 -15.50 -6.80
CA ASP A 45 11.12 -14.17 -6.26
C ASP A 45 10.90 -12.97 -7.20
N GLU A 46 10.50 -13.19 -8.47
CA GLU A 46 10.39 -12.11 -9.47
C GLU A 46 8.95 -11.59 -9.64
N ILE A 47 8.04 -11.96 -8.74
CA ILE A 47 6.61 -11.64 -8.88
C ILE A 47 6.31 -10.33 -8.18
N PRO A 48 5.74 -9.33 -8.89
CA PRO A 48 5.32 -8.09 -8.26
C PRO A 48 4.40 -8.31 -7.05
N TRP A 49 4.89 -8.00 -5.85
CA TRP A 49 4.21 -8.25 -4.58
C TRP A 49 3.51 -7.02 -3.98
N CYS A 50 3.31 -5.97 -4.78
CA CYS A 50 2.58 -4.77 -4.36
C CYS A 50 1.14 -5.09 -3.93
N SER A 51 0.44 -5.93 -4.71
CA SER A 51 -0.94 -6.35 -4.38
C SER A 51 -0.98 -7.35 -3.22
N SER A 52 0.02 -8.23 -3.13
CA SER A 52 0.19 -9.18 -2.03
C SER A 52 0.29 -8.44 -0.70
N PHE A 53 1.15 -7.42 -0.65
CA PHE A 53 1.30 -6.55 0.51
C PHE A 53 -0.02 -5.88 0.93
N VAL A 54 -0.74 -5.28 -0.03
CA VAL A 54 -2.03 -4.62 0.26
C VAL A 54 -3.07 -5.61 0.76
N ASN A 55 -3.18 -6.80 0.15
CA ASN A 55 -4.07 -7.86 0.62
C ASN A 55 -3.71 -8.29 2.05
N TRP A 56 -2.41 -8.48 2.33
CA TRP A 56 -1.94 -8.92 3.64
C TRP A 56 -2.25 -7.90 4.73
N CYS A 57 -2.02 -6.60 4.47
CA CYS A 57 -2.34 -5.54 5.42
C CYS A 57 -3.84 -5.50 5.79
N LEU A 58 -4.72 -5.73 4.82
CA LEU A 58 -6.16 -5.82 5.08
C LEU A 58 -6.52 -7.11 5.85
N TYR A 59 -5.91 -8.24 5.46
CA TYR A 59 -6.13 -9.53 6.11
C TYR A 59 -5.80 -9.51 7.60
N GLN A 60 -4.69 -8.87 8.01
CA GLN A 60 -4.27 -8.75 9.41
C GLN A 60 -5.33 -8.08 10.31
N VAL A 61 -6.22 -7.26 9.73
CA VAL A 61 -7.28 -6.55 10.45
C VAL A 61 -8.67 -7.11 10.14
N GLY A 62 -8.75 -8.31 9.56
CA GLY A 62 -10.00 -8.99 9.25
C GLY A 62 -10.78 -8.39 8.07
N ILE A 63 -10.14 -7.56 7.24
CA ILE A 63 -10.74 -6.99 6.03
C ILE A 63 -10.39 -7.89 4.85
N VAL A 64 -11.40 -8.32 4.10
CA VAL A 64 -11.20 -9.11 2.88
C VAL A 64 -10.69 -8.17 1.77
N GLY A 65 -9.56 -8.53 1.17
CA GLY A 65 -8.99 -7.86 0.00
C GLY A 65 -9.52 -8.42 -1.33
N THR A 66 -8.72 -8.33 -2.39
CA THR A 66 -9.03 -8.95 -3.69
C THR A 66 -8.59 -10.42 -3.77
N ASN A 67 -7.77 -10.87 -2.82
CA ASN A 67 -7.10 -12.18 -2.80
C ASN A 67 -6.34 -12.46 -4.12
N ASN A 68 -5.85 -11.42 -4.79
CA ASN A 68 -5.22 -11.52 -6.11
C ASN A 68 -3.92 -10.71 -6.14
N ALA A 69 -2.85 -11.27 -6.69
CA ALA A 69 -1.56 -10.58 -6.78
C ALA A 69 -1.48 -9.50 -7.88
N LEU A 70 -2.48 -9.39 -8.75
CA LEU A 70 -2.51 -8.36 -9.80
C LEU A 70 -2.98 -7.02 -9.25
N ALA A 71 -2.20 -5.95 -9.47
CA ALA A 71 -2.56 -4.59 -9.06
C ALA A 71 -3.90 -4.11 -9.64
N TYR A 72 -4.25 -4.51 -10.86
CA TYR A 72 -5.54 -4.13 -11.47
C TYR A 72 -6.74 -4.90 -10.95
N SER A 73 -6.55 -5.96 -10.14
CA SER A 73 -7.66 -6.61 -9.43
C SER A 73 -8.41 -5.64 -8.50
N TRP A 74 -7.74 -4.59 -8.05
CA TRP A 74 -8.30 -3.56 -7.17
C TRP A 74 -9.19 -2.56 -7.89
N LEU A 75 -9.26 -2.53 -9.23
CA LEU A 75 -10.02 -1.51 -9.96
C LEU A 75 -11.51 -1.48 -9.65
N HIS A 76 -12.09 -2.54 -9.08
CA HIS A 76 -13.51 -2.61 -8.69
C HIS A 76 -13.70 -2.95 -7.21
N TYR A 77 -12.64 -2.83 -6.41
CA TYR A 77 -12.67 -3.14 -4.98
C TYR A 77 -13.40 -2.05 -4.19
N GLY A 78 -14.31 -2.44 -3.30
CA GLY A 78 -14.92 -1.55 -2.32
C GLY A 78 -15.59 -0.31 -2.91
N ILE A 79 -15.37 0.85 -2.29
CA ILE A 79 -15.98 2.13 -2.66
C ILE A 79 -15.00 2.94 -3.53
N GLU A 80 -15.48 3.50 -4.64
CA GLU A 80 -14.70 4.47 -5.43
C GLU A 80 -14.58 5.81 -4.71
N LEU A 81 -13.38 6.38 -4.72
CA LEU A 81 -13.15 7.76 -4.28
C LEU A 81 -12.69 8.62 -5.46
N ASN A 82 -13.21 9.84 -5.54
CA ASN A 82 -12.82 10.83 -6.56
C ASN A 82 -11.56 11.63 -6.19
N LYS A 83 -11.05 11.49 -4.96
CA LYS A 83 -9.87 12.19 -4.44
C LYS A 83 -9.15 11.30 -3.42
N PRO A 84 -7.83 11.50 -3.20
CA PRO A 84 -7.07 10.69 -2.25
C PRO A 84 -7.57 10.89 -0.81
N ALA A 85 -7.67 9.79 -0.07
CA ALA A 85 -7.95 9.75 1.36
C ALA A 85 -6.90 8.88 2.05
N TYR A 86 -6.58 9.16 3.31
CA TYR A 86 -5.62 8.37 4.06
C TYR A 86 -6.09 6.91 4.16
N GLY A 87 -5.20 5.97 3.86
CA GLY A 87 -5.50 4.55 3.78
C GLY A 87 -6.23 4.11 2.52
N ALA A 88 -6.58 5.01 1.60
CA ALA A 88 -7.16 4.62 0.31
C ALA A 88 -6.15 3.81 -0.51
N ILE A 89 -6.66 2.83 -1.23
CA ILE A 89 -5.89 1.99 -2.14
C ILE A 89 -5.80 2.74 -3.45
N ALA A 90 -4.62 3.21 -3.82
CA ALA A 90 -4.36 3.89 -5.08
C ALA A 90 -3.88 2.88 -6.12
N ILE A 91 -4.60 2.78 -7.24
CA ILE A 91 -4.23 1.92 -8.37
C ILE A 91 -3.52 2.79 -9.41
N MET A 92 -2.26 2.48 -9.70
CA MET A 92 -1.42 3.25 -10.62
C MET A 92 -1.52 2.72 -12.05
N ASN A 93 -1.36 3.58 -13.05
CA ASN A 93 -1.49 3.23 -14.47
C ASN A 93 -0.36 2.36 -15.06
N TYR A 94 0.68 2.10 -14.27
CA TYR A 94 1.79 1.22 -14.59
C TYR A 94 1.71 -0.13 -13.85
N SER A 95 0.49 -0.57 -13.50
CA SER A 95 0.22 -1.84 -12.80
C SER A 95 0.89 -1.94 -11.42
N HIS A 96 0.67 -0.93 -10.59
CA HIS A 96 1.13 -0.89 -9.19
C HIS A 96 -0.02 -0.48 -8.26
N VAL A 97 0.05 -0.90 -7.00
CA VAL A 97 -0.94 -0.56 -5.96
C VAL A 97 -0.25 -0.29 -4.63
N GLY A 98 -0.79 0.65 -3.85
CA GLY A 98 -0.35 0.96 -2.50
C GLY A 98 -1.38 1.79 -1.76
N PHE A 99 -1.16 2.01 -0.48
CA PHE A 99 -2.02 2.86 0.33
C PHE A 99 -1.59 4.33 0.25
N VAL A 100 -2.55 5.24 0.15
CA VAL A 100 -2.30 6.68 0.31
C VAL A 100 -1.94 6.96 1.76
N ALA A 101 -0.69 7.33 2.01
CA ALA A 101 -0.16 7.66 3.33
C ALA A 101 -0.10 9.17 3.61
N GLY A 102 -0.23 10.01 2.57
CA GLY A 102 -0.20 11.46 2.70
C GLY A 102 -0.02 12.18 1.39
N ILE A 103 0.44 13.42 1.46
CA ILE A 103 0.68 14.28 0.30
C ILE A 103 1.92 15.16 0.54
N ASN A 104 2.73 15.34 -0.48
CA ASN A 104 3.80 16.34 -0.48
C ASN A 104 3.27 17.76 -0.69
N ASP A 105 4.09 18.75 -0.38
CA ASP A 105 3.83 20.16 -0.73
C ASP A 105 3.64 20.37 -2.24
N ASP A 106 4.38 19.63 -3.06
CA ASP A 106 4.30 19.66 -4.52
C ASP A 106 3.10 18.88 -5.09
N HIS A 107 2.14 18.52 -4.23
CA HIS A 107 0.91 17.80 -4.53
C HIS A 107 1.08 16.36 -5.02
N ARG A 108 2.29 15.78 -4.98
CA ARG A 108 2.48 14.34 -5.16
C ARG A 108 1.84 13.59 -4.00
N ILE A 109 1.07 12.55 -4.29
CA ILE A 109 0.56 11.64 -3.25
C ILE A 109 1.70 10.79 -2.73
N ILE A 110 1.68 10.49 -1.43
CA ILE A 110 2.63 9.55 -0.83
C ILE A 110 1.97 8.18 -0.79
N LEU A 111 2.57 7.21 -1.47
CA LEU A 111 2.15 5.81 -1.40
C LEU A 111 3.01 5.03 -0.43
N LEU A 112 2.37 4.39 0.53
CA LEU A 112 2.92 3.30 1.32
C LEU A 112 2.60 1.99 0.60
N GLY A 113 3.63 1.32 0.09
CA GLY A 113 3.42 0.11 -0.72
C GLY A 113 4.64 -0.81 -0.73
N GLY A 114 4.36 -2.09 -0.92
CA GLY A 114 5.34 -3.13 -1.17
C GLY A 114 5.88 -3.12 -2.60
N ASN A 115 7.00 -3.78 -2.81
CA ASN A 115 7.73 -3.85 -4.07
C ASN A 115 8.11 -2.49 -4.70
N GLN A 116 8.30 -1.47 -3.86
CA GLN A 116 8.70 -0.14 -4.30
C GLN A 116 10.22 0.00 -4.19
N GLY A 117 10.93 -0.48 -5.21
CA GLY A 117 12.39 -0.65 -5.16
C GLY A 117 12.75 -1.82 -4.26
N ASP A 118 12.10 -2.96 -4.49
CA ASP A 118 12.31 -4.24 -3.79
C ASP A 118 12.09 -4.14 -2.27
N ALA A 119 11.24 -3.21 -1.85
CA ALA A 119 11.01 -2.84 -0.45
C ALA A 119 9.60 -2.31 -0.17
N VAL A 120 9.18 -2.37 1.10
CA VAL A 120 8.05 -1.58 1.61
C VAL A 120 8.55 -0.18 1.93
N THR A 121 8.03 0.81 1.21
CA THR A 121 8.48 2.21 1.34
C THR A 121 7.33 3.20 1.30
N LEU A 122 7.60 4.41 1.78
CA LEU A 122 6.87 5.61 1.36
C LEU A 122 7.46 6.12 0.05
N SER A 123 6.62 6.41 -0.96
CA SER A 123 7.07 6.87 -2.26
C SER A 123 6.18 8.02 -2.79
N PRO A 124 6.75 9.19 -3.12
CA PRO A 124 6.01 10.29 -3.73
C PRO A 124 5.69 9.99 -5.20
N ASN A 125 4.40 10.04 -5.54
CA ASN A 125 3.87 9.71 -6.86
C ASN A 125 3.01 10.85 -7.43
N SER A 126 3.07 11.06 -8.74
CA SER A 126 2.18 11.99 -9.42
C SER A 126 0.74 11.48 -9.35
N SER A 127 -0.19 12.32 -8.90
CA SER A 127 -1.62 12.01 -8.87
C SER A 127 -2.20 11.75 -10.28
N LYS A 128 -1.56 12.28 -11.33
CA LYS A 128 -1.92 12.03 -12.74
C LYS A 128 -1.72 10.58 -13.18
N LEU A 129 -0.91 9.81 -12.45
CA LEU A 129 -0.64 8.40 -12.75
C LEU A 129 -1.66 7.48 -12.07
N VAL A 130 -2.57 8.00 -11.25
CA VAL A 130 -3.60 7.20 -10.57
C VAL A 130 -4.75 6.92 -11.53
N LYS A 131 -5.11 5.65 -11.67
CA LYS A 131 -6.31 5.19 -12.38
C LYS A 131 -7.57 5.30 -11.53
N SER A 132 -7.49 4.92 -10.26
CA SER A 132 -8.62 4.96 -9.33
C SER A 132 -8.12 4.93 -7.89
N TYR A 133 -8.91 5.50 -6.98
CA TYR A 133 -8.76 5.30 -5.55
C TYR A 133 -9.92 4.45 -5.06
N ARG A 134 -9.60 3.39 -4.31
CA ARG A 134 -10.59 2.51 -3.68
C ARG A 134 -10.48 2.54 -2.17
N TYR A 135 -11.60 2.29 -1.50
CA TYR A 135 -11.67 2.29 -0.04
C TYR A 135 -12.43 1.07 0.47
N PRO A 136 -11.98 0.42 1.56
CA PRO A 136 -12.73 -0.66 2.20
C PRO A 136 -14.17 -0.23 2.58
N ILE A 137 -15.15 -1.11 2.31
CA ILE A 137 -16.55 -0.89 2.68
C ILE A 137 -16.68 -0.89 4.22
N GLY A 138 -17.55 -0.03 4.75
CA GLY A 138 -17.80 0.07 6.19
C GLY A 138 -16.87 1.02 6.93
N PHE A 139 -15.93 1.66 6.23
CA PHE A 139 -15.04 2.68 6.78
C PHE A 139 -15.31 4.05 6.16
N THR A 140 -15.10 5.11 6.94
CA THR A 140 -15.26 6.49 6.48
C THR A 140 -13.92 7.05 6.00
N PRO A 141 -13.79 7.48 4.72
CA PRO A 141 -12.56 8.06 4.22
C PRO A 141 -12.13 9.31 4.99
N ASP A 142 -10.86 9.38 5.38
CA ASP A 142 -10.25 10.59 5.94
C ASP A 142 -9.48 11.36 4.86
N TYR A 143 -9.98 12.54 4.50
CA TYR A 143 -9.37 13.39 3.49
C TYR A 143 -8.31 14.34 4.05
N ASN A 144 -8.06 14.34 5.36
CA ASN A 144 -7.01 15.13 6.01
C ASN A 144 -5.68 14.40 5.89
N LEU A 145 -5.04 14.52 4.73
CA LEU A 145 -3.79 13.83 4.45
C LEU A 145 -2.62 14.42 5.24
N PRO A 146 -1.80 13.59 5.90
CA PRO A 146 -0.52 14.02 6.45
C PRO A 146 0.35 14.67 5.38
N LYS A 147 1.09 15.71 5.77
CA LYS A 147 2.04 16.41 4.90
C LYS A 147 3.43 15.79 5.02
N TYR A 148 4.12 15.73 3.89
CA TYR A 148 5.49 15.23 3.78
C TYR A 148 6.32 16.14 2.89
N HIS A 149 7.66 15.98 2.95
CA HIS A 149 8.60 16.65 2.05
C HIS A 149 9.56 15.63 1.39
N LEU A 150 9.01 14.52 0.89
CA LEU A 150 9.79 13.44 0.31
C LEU A 150 10.32 13.80 -1.08
N LYS A 151 11.65 13.78 -1.23
CA LYS A 151 12.31 13.90 -2.54
C LYS A 151 12.33 12.57 -3.31
N GLY A 152 12.35 11.44 -2.59
CA GLY A 152 12.38 10.09 -3.14
C GLY A 152 11.73 9.08 -2.19
N ARG A 153 12.02 7.80 -2.37
CA ARG A 153 11.51 6.73 -1.49
C ARG A 153 12.09 6.85 -0.09
N SER A 154 11.33 6.44 0.92
CA SER A 154 11.76 6.36 2.32
C SER A 154 11.44 5.00 2.92
N LEU A 155 12.37 4.47 3.72
CA LEU A 155 12.23 3.21 4.46
C LEU A 155 11.57 3.40 5.83
N ASP A 156 11.34 4.64 6.26
CA ASP A 156 10.71 4.96 7.53
C ASP A 156 9.82 6.21 7.42
N VAL A 157 9.08 6.49 8.49
CA VAL A 157 8.24 7.70 8.62
C VAL A 157 9.01 8.94 9.08
N SER A 158 10.29 8.80 9.44
CA SER A 158 11.12 9.86 10.05
C SER A 158 11.64 10.88 9.03
N SER A 159 11.59 10.53 7.74
CA SER A 159 12.23 11.31 6.70
C SER A 159 11.50 12.57 6.24
N THR A 160 10.46 13.06 6.95
CA THR A 160 9.92 14.45 6.91
C THR A 160 8.47 14.54 7.43
N ARG A 161 8.27 14.50 8.76
CA ARG A 161 7.07 15.12 9.38
C ARG A 161 7.37 16.54 9.81
#